data_AF-A0A1U8IDQ9-F1
#
_entry.id   AF-A0A1U8IDQ9-F1
#
_cell.length_a   1.000
_cell.length_b   1.000
_cell.length_c   1.000
_cell.angle_alpha   90.00
_cell.angle_beta   90.00
_cell.angle_gamma   90.00
#
_symmetry.space_group_name_H-M   'P 1'
#
loop_
_entity.id
_entity.type
_entity.pdbx_description
1 polymer ?
#
loop_
_entity_poly.entity_id
_entity_poly.type
_entity_poly.pdbx_seq_one_letter_code
_entity_poly.pdbx_strand_id
1 'polypeptide(L)'
;MNCFLLPSTVCKELEVILARFWWQKKTGRRGLHWCAWKELSVPKEEGGMGFCDLSKFNIALLAKQGWRIMKNPSSLIVRVLRAKYFNGSNFLEAALGTNPSLVWKSI
;
A
#
# COMPACT_ATOMS: atom_id res chain seq x y z
N MET A 1 -2.62 -0.30 8.62
CA MET A 1 -1.59 -0.23 7.56
C MET A 1 -2.16 -0.03 6.14
N ASN A 2 -3.45 0.25 5.95
CA ASN A 2 -4.08 0.29 4.60
C ASN A 2 -4.72 1.66 4.28
N CYS A 3 -4.36 2.70 5.04
CA CYS A 3 -5.09 3.98 5.05
C CYS A 3 -4.19 5.16 4.65
N PHE A 4 -2.89 4.91 4.47
CA PHE A 4 -1.88 5.91 4.17
C PHE A 4 -1.00 5.42 3.03
N LEU A 5 -0.60 6.35 2.17
CA LEU A 5 0.43 6.15 1.18
C LEU A 5 1.78 6.19 1.88
N LEU A 6 2.43 5.03 1.94
CA LEU A 6 3.72 4.91 2.58
C LEU A 6 4.81 5.49 1.67
N PRO A 7 5.81 6.21 2.23
CA PRO A 7 6.99 6.59 1.47
C PRO A 7 7.67 5.35 0.91
N SER A 8 8.11 5.42 -0.35
CA SER A 8 8.79 4.31 -1.00
C SER A 8 10.08 3.89 -0.29
N THR A 9 10.73 4.82 0.43
CA THR A 9 11.88 4.55 1.29
C THR A 9 11.53 3.59 2.42
N VAL A 10 10.42 3.83 3.13
CA VAL A 10 9.95 2.95 4.22
C VAL A 10 9.60 1.57 3.67
N CYS A 11 8.92 1.49 2.52
CA CYS A 11 8.64 0.21 1.88
C CYS A 11 9.94 -0.55 1.55
N LYS A 12 10.94 0.12 0.97
CA LYS A 12 12.23 -0.48 0.64
C LYS A 12 13.00 -0.93 1.88
N GLU A 13 12.97 -0.15 2.97
CA GLU A 13 13.61 -0.53 4.24
C GLU A 13 12.99 -1.79 4.82
N LEU A 14 11.65 -1.89 4.78
CA LEU A 14 10.93 -3.10 5.19
C LEU A 14 11.29 -4.29 4.30
N GLU A 15 11.33 -4.11 2.98
CA GLU A 15 11.75 -5.16 2.04
C GLU A 15 13.19 -5.62 2.31
N VAL A 16 14.11 -4.71 2.66
CA VAL A 16 15.47 -5.06 3.07
C VAL A 16 15.47 -5.89 4.35
N ILE A 17 14.66 -5.55 5.34
CA ILE A 17 14.52 -6.33 6.58
C ILE A 17 13.98 -7.74 6.26
N LEU A 18 12.95 -7.82 5.42
CA LEU A 18 12.36 -9.10 4.99
C LEU A 18 13.36 -9.94 4.19
N ALA A 19 14.12 -9.32 3.27
CA ALA A 19 15.14 -10.00 2.49
C ALA A 19 16.27 -10.54 3.38
N ARG A 20 16.72 -9.74 4.35
CA ARG A 20 17.71 -10.18 5.34
C ARG A 20 17.17 -11.36 6.13
N PHE A 21 15.95 -11.27 6.66
CA PHE A 21 15.32 -12.37 7.39
C PHE A 21 15.26 -13.64 6.54
N TRP A 22 14.83 -13.53 5.28
CA TRP A 22 14.69 -14.66 4.36
C TRP A 22 16.02 -15.36 4.06
N TRP A 23 17.08 -14.58 3.78
CA TRP A 23 18.37 -15.14 3.38
C TRP A 23 19.30 -15.47 4.55
N GLN A 24 18.98 -15.02 5.77
CA GLN A 24 19.81 -15.23 6.95
C GLN A 24 19.75 -16.68 7.43
N LYS A 25 20.91 -17.36 7.41
CA LYS A 25 21.02 -18.76 7.85
C LYS A 25 21.20 -18.94 9.36
N LYS A 26 21.81 -17.95 10.05
CA LYS A 26 22.04 -17.92 11.51
C LYS A 26 22.05 -16.48 12.02
N THR A 27 21.61 -16.27 13.26
CA THR A 27 21.64 -14.97 13.94
C THR A 27 23.06 -14.38 13.94
N GLY A 28 23.18 -13.11 13.58
CA GLY A 28 24.46 -12.39 13.54
C GLY A 28 25.35 -12.67 12.32
N ARG A 29 24.96 -13.56 11.39
CA ARG A 29 25.69 -13.77 10.13
C ARG A 29 24.87 -13.29 8.94
N ARG A 30 25.45 -12.43 8.11
CA ARG A 30 24.84 -12.00 6.86
C ARG A 30 24.72 -13.19 5.91
N GLY A 31 23.48 -13.52 5.54
CA GLY A 31 23.20 -14.52 4.53
C GLY A 31 23.56 -14.04 3.13
N LEU A 32 23.94 -14.97 2.24
CA LEU A 32 24.10 -14.65 0.81
C LEU A 32 22.72 -14.52 0.16
N HIS A 33 22.47 -13.38 -0.48
CA HIS A 33 21.25 -13.16 -1.25
C HIS A 33 21.42 -13.79 -2.63
N TRP A 34 20.79 -14.94 -2.86
CA TRP A 34 20.89 -15.66 -4.14
C TRP A 34 20.07 -15.02 -5.26
N CYS A 35 19.04 -14.26 -4.91
CA CYS A 35 18.14 -13.63 -5.85
C CYS A 35 17.73 -12.24 -5.34
N ALA A 36 17.57 -11.29 -6.24
CA ALA A 36 17.11 -9.95 -5.90
C ALA A 36 15.65 -9.97 -5.46
N TRP A 37 15.29 -9.11 -4.50
CA TRP A 37 13.91 -9.06 -3.97
C TRP A 37 12.86 -8.78 -5.07
N LYS A 38 13.23 -7.99 -6.09
CA LYS A 38 12.38 -7.70 -7.24
C LYS A 38 11.98 -8.97 -8.00
N GLU A 39 12.93 -9.88 -8.23
CA GLU A 39 12.69 -11.16 -8.92
C GLU A 39 11.87 -12.11 -8.04
N LEU A 40 12.12 -12.12 -6.73
CA LEU A 40 11.30 -12.88 -5.77
C LEU A 40 9.84 -12.40 -5.75
N SER A 41 9.62 -11.11 -6.02
CA SER A 41 8.30 -10.47 -5.97
C SER A 41 7.47 -10.68 -7.24
N VAL A 42 8.05 -11.29 -8.28
CA VAL A 42 7.30 -11.71 -9.46
C VAL A 42 6.29 -12.80 -9.06
N PRO A 43 5.06 -12.81 -9.61
CA PRO A 43 4.08 -13.87 -9.36
C PRO A 43 4.65 -15.26 -9.65
N LYS A 44 4.12 -16.29 -8.98
CA LYS A 44 4.61 -17.67 -9.17
C LYS A 44 4.32 -18.18 -10.57
N GLU A 45 3.20 -17.76 -11.13
CA GLU A 45 2.74 -18.04 -12.48
C GLU A 45 3.68 -17.45 -13.55
N GLU A 46 4.42 -16.40 -13.20
CA GLU A 46 5.41 -15.72 -14.04
C GLU A 46 6.85 -16.14 -13.70
N GLY A 47 7.04 -17.19 -12.90
CA GLY A 47 8.36 -17.75 -12.56
C GLY A 47 9.06 -17.13 -11.35
N GLY A 48 8.39 -16.26 -10.59
CA GLY A 48 8.88 -15.73 -9.32
C GLY A 48 8.46 -16.56 -8.10
N MET A 49 8.60 -15.98 -6.90
CA MET A 49 8.17 -16.62 -5.64
C MET A 49 6.87 -16.04 -5.07
N GLY A 50 6.30 -15.02 -5.71
CA GLY A 50 5.08 -14.34 -5.26
C GLY A 50 5.27 -13.50 -4.00
N PHE A 51 6.49 -13.02 -3.74
CA PHE A 51 6.71 -12.08 -2.65
C PHE A 51 6.04 -10.73 -2.97
N CYS A 52 5.69 -9.97 -1.94
CA CYS A 52 5.02 -8.69 -2.14
C CYS A 52 6.05 -7.58 -2.32
N ASP A 53 5.95 -6.85 -3.45
CA ASP A 53 6.42 -5.48 -3.55
C ASP A 53 5.52 -4.62 -2.65
N LEU A 54 6.07 -4.14 -1.54
CA LEU A 54 5.31 -3.47 -0.49
C LEU A 54 4.77 -2.12 -0.96
N SER A 55 5.45 -1.47 -1.90
CA SER A 55 4.99 -0.20 -2.47
C SER A 55 3.75 -0.43 -3.33
N LYS A 56 3.79 -1.43 -4.22
CA LYS A 56 2.63 -1.81 -5.04
C LYS A 56 1.48 -2.32 -4.18
N PHE A 57 1.79 -3.13 -3.16
CA PHE A 57 0.80 -3.65 -2.24
C PHE A 57 0.08 -2.53 -1.47
N ASN A 58 0.82 -1.52 -1.00
CA ASN A 58 0.23 -0.36 -0.34
C ASN A 58 -0.73 0.41 -1.27
N ILE A 59 -0.33 0.65 -2.53
CA ILE A 59 -1.21 1.29 -3.53
C ILE A 59 -2.47 0.45 -3.77
N ALA A 60 -2.33 -0.87 -3.93
CA ALA A 60 -3.47 -1.76 -4.13
C ALA A 60 -4.46 -1.72 -2.95
N LEU A 61 -3.94 -1.62 -1.72
CA LEU A 61 -4.76 -1.48 -0.52
C LEU A 61 -5.49 -0.14 -0.45
N LEU A 62 -4.87 0.95 -0.92
CA LEU A 62 -5.50 2.27 -1.01
C LEU A 62 -6.58 2.28 -2.09
N ALA A 63 -6.31 1.72 -3.26
CA ALA A 63 -7.30 1.52 -4.32
C ALA A 63 -8.51 0.70 -3.83
N LYS A 64 -8.27 -0.33 -3.01
CA LYS A 64 -9.34 -1.08 -2.35
C LYS A 64 -10.19 -0.22 -1.41
N GLN A 65 -9.62 0.79 -0.75
CA GLN A 65 -10.41 1.75 0.03
C GLN A 65 -11.21 2.69 -0.86
N GLY A 66 -10.60 3.24 -1.92
CA GLY A 66 -11.33 4.04 -2.92
C GLY A 66 -12.52 3.28 -3.50
N TRP A 67 -12.33 2.01 -3.84
CA TRP A 67 -13.40 1.12 -4.28
C TRP A 67 -14.52 0.96 -3.24
N ARG A 68 -14.17 0.79 -1.96
CA ARG A 68 -15.17 0.71 -0.88
C ARG A 68 -15.95 2.01 -0.69
N ILE A 69 -15.29 3.16 -0.87
CA ILE A 69 -15.97 4.47 -0.84
C ILE A 69 -17.04 4.54 -1.93
N MET A 70 -16.73 4.05 -3.13
CA MET A 70 -17.69 4.02 -4.24
C MET A 70 -18.82 3.00 -4.05
N LYS A 71 -18.52 1.80 -3.53
CA LYS A 71 -19.49 0.71 -3.46
C LYS A 71 -20.38 0.72 -2.22
N ASN A 72 -19.93 1.33 -1.11
CA ASN A 72 -20.65 1.30 0.16
C ASN A 72 -20.97 2.71 0.70
N PRO A 73 -21.79 3.52 -0.01
CA PRO A 73 -22.05 4.92 0.35
C PRO A 73 -22.78 5.09 1.68
N SER A 74 -23.50 4.07 2.15
CA SER A 74 -24.21 4.07 3.44
C SER A 74 -23.29 3.86 4.65
N SER A 75 -22.05 3.41 4.44
CA SER A 75 -21.09 3.19 5.51
C SER A 75 -20.76 4.50 6.24
N LEU A 76 -20.64 4.45 7.57
CA LEU A 76 -20.37 5.62 8.40
C LEU A 76 -19.10 6.36 7.96
N ILE A 77 -18.02 5.62 7.64
CA ILE A 77 -16.77 6.22 7.18
C ILE A 77 -16.97 7.00 5.88
N VAL A 78 -17.75 6.46 4.95
CA VAL A 78 -18.00 7.08 3.64
C VAL A 78 -18.86 8.32 3.80
N ARG A 79 -19.88 8.29 4.67
CA ARG A 79 -20.71 9.45 4.97
C ARG A 79 -19.89 10.59 5.58
N VAL A 80 -18.97 10.29 6.49
CA VAL A 80 -18.06 11.27 7.10
C VAL A 80 -17.09 11.85 6.05
N LEU A 81 -16.47 10.98 5.24
CA LEU A 81 -15.56 11.42 4.18
C LEU A 81 -16.28 12.27 3.13
N ARG A 82 -17.49 11.89 2.73
CA ARG A 82 -18.32 12.65 1.79
C ARG A 82 -18.65 14.03 2.35
N ALA A 83 -19.15 14.10 3.57
CA ALA A 83 -19.49 15.37 4.21
C ALA A 83 -18.28 16.31 4.32
N LYS A 84 -17.08 15.75 4.55
CA LYS A 84 -15.86 16.54 4.74
C LYS A 84 -15.16 16.94 3.43
N TYR A 85 -15.08 16.05 2.44
CA TYR A 85 -14.16 16.21 1.31
C TYR A 85 -14.82 16.29 -0.06
N PHE A 86 -16.02 15.73 -0.24
CA PHE A 86 -16.69 15.71 -1.55
C PHE A 86 -18.20 15.84 -1.39
N ASN A 87 -18.61 16.85 -0.63
CA ASN A 87 -20.02 17.13 -0.42
C ASN A 87 -20.61 17.72 -1.69
N GLY A 88 -21.66 17.11 -2.23
CA GLY A 88 -22.28 17.54 -3.49
C GLY A 88 -21.56 17.09 -4.77
N SER A 89 -20.43 16.39 -4.68
CA SER A 89 -19.74 15.81 -5.84
C SER A 89 -19.55 14.29 -5.72
N ASN A 90 -19.00 13.68 -6.77
CA ASN A 90 -18.62 12.27 -6.77
C ASN A 90 -17.21 12.09 -6.22
N PHE A 91 -16.93 10.91 -5.63
CA PHE A 91 -15.61 10.57 -5.08
C PHE A 91 -14.48 10.76 -6.12
N LEU A 92 -14.70 10.35 -7.37
CA LEU A 92 -13.69 10.45 -8.44
C LEU A 92 -13.44 11.88 -8.94
N GLU A 93 -14.38 12.79 -8.69
CA GLU A 93 -14.29 14.21 -9.10
C GLU A 93 -13.86 15.10 -7.93
N ALA A 94 -13.62 14.51 -6.76
CA ALA A 94 -13.31 15.23 -5.55
C ALA A 94 -11.93 15.88 -5.63
N ALA A 95 -11.87 17.18 -5.37
CA ALA A 95 -10.60 17.89 -5.22
C ALA A 95 -9.97 17.59 -3.84
N LEU A 96 -8.65 17.73 -3.75
CA LEU A 96 -7.92 17.59 -2.48
C LEU A 96 -8.30 18.67 -1.46
N GLY A 97 -8.71 19.86 -1.91
CA GLY A 97 -8.99 21.01 -1.05
C GLY A 97 -7.73 21.61 -0.41
N THR A 98 -7.93 22.51 0.55
CA THR A 98 -6.84 23.31 1.17
C THR A 98 -6.15 22.61 2.34
N ASN A 99 -6.85 21.78 3.12
CA ASN A 99 -6.29 21.09 4.27
C ASN A 99 -6.77 19.62 4.37
N PRO A 100 -6.38 18.76 3.42
CA PRO A 100 -6.75 17.35 3.44
C PRO A 100 -6.07 16.62 4.60
N SER A 101 -6.78 15.68 5.23
CA SER A 101 -6.09 14.72 6.11
C SER A 101 -5.14 13.84 5.31
N LEU A 102 -4.11 13.30 5.97
CA LEU A 102 -3.17 12.36 5.34
C LEU A 102 -3.88 11.15 4.73
N VAL A 103 -4.96 10.67 5.36
CA VAL A 103 -5.79 9.59 4.83
C VAL A 103 -6.41 9.99 3.49
N TRP A 104 -7.04 11.17 3.43
CA TRP A 104 -7.69 11.63 2.21
C TRP A 104 -6.70 11.89 1.09
N LYS A 105 -5.54 12.46 1.42
CA LYS A 105 -4.45 12.66 0.46
C LYS A 105 -3.86 11.35 -0.08
N SER A 106 -4.03 10.25 0.65
CA SER A 106 -3.48 8.94 0.29
C SER A 106 -4.41 8.11 -0.58
N ILE A 107 -5.71 8.37 -0.54
CA ILE A 107 -6.74 7.61 -1.27
C ILE A 107 -7.03 8.31 -2.59
#